data_AF-A0A6P4JKU0-F1
#
_entry.id   AF-A0A6P4JKU0-F1
#
_cell.length_a   1.000
_cell.length_b   1.000
_cell.length_c   1.000
_cell.angle_alpha   90.00
_cell.angle_beta   90.00
_cell.angle_gamma   90.00
#
_symmetry.space_group_name_H-M   'P 1'
#
loop_
_entity.id
_entity.type
_entity.pdbx_description
1 polymer ?
#
loop_
_entity_poly.entity_id
_entity_poly.type
_entity_poly.pdbx_seq_one_letter_code
_entity_poly.pdbx_strand_id
1 'polypeptide(L)'
;MACNRALIEQVQLMLKENSQFLAIGGDHAIGFGSVAGHLQHTPNLSLVWIDAHADINLHSTSQSGNIHGMPVSFLLEQLRTTWQHAGLQEIAPNCLPKDQLVYIGLRDIDPYEAFILNKVGIRYYAMDTIDRVGVPKIIEMTLDALDPQNKIHVSFDIDALDSNVAPSTGTAVRGGLTLREGISIVEALRDTKRVQGVDLVEINPKLGSDRDVRTTVESGLEILKSMFGYRRSGKWSNIDTGILGSD
;
A
#
# COMPACT_ATOMS: atom_id res chain seq x y z
N MET A 1 -16.85 10.99 0.78
CA MET A 1 -17.53 9.96 -0.04
C MET A 1 -17.59 10.28 -1.53
N ALA A 2 -18.01 11.47 -1.99
CA ALA A 2 -18.15 11.76 -3.43
C ALA A 2 -16.85 11.53 -4.23
N CYS A 3 -15.69 11.99 -3.74
CA CYS A 3 -14.40 11.77 -4.38
C CYS A 3 -14.04 10.28 -4.48
N ASN A 4 -14.24 9.51 -3.41
CA ASN A 4 -14.01 8.07 -3.41
C ASN A 4 -14.95 7.32 -4.36
N ARG A 5 -16.21 7.77 -4.52
CA ARG A 5 -17.13 7.19 -5.53
C ARG A 5 -16.61 7.44 -6.96
N ALA A 6 -16.18 8.66 -7.26
CA ALA A 6 -15.58 8.96 -8.56
C ALA A 6 -14.31 8.13 -8.80
N LEU A 7 -13.47 7.95 -7.78
CA LEU A 7 -12.26 7.12 -7.87
C LEU A 7 -12.59 5.65 -8.12
N ILE A 8 -13.61 5.09 -7.44
CA ILE A 8 -14.10 3.72 -7.67
C ILE A 8 -14.47 3.51 -9.15
N GLU A 9 -15.20 4.44 -9.75
CA GLU A 9 -15.59 4.37 -11.16
C GLU A 9 -14.36 4.47 -12.09
N GLN A 10 -13.44 5.40 -11.81
CA GLN A 10 -12.24 5.57 -12.63
C GLN A 10 -11.29 4.37 -12.57
N VAL A 11 -11.10 3.76 -11.40
CA VAL A 11 -10.27 2.56 -11.26
C VAL A 11 -10.84 1.39 -12.08
N GLN A 12 -12.16 1.20 -12.05
CA GLN A 12 -12.81 0.16 -12.86
C GLN A 12 -12.61 0.39 -14.36
N LEU A 13 -12.70 1.65 -14.82
CA LEU A 13 -12.42 2.01 -16.21
C LEU A 13 -10.96 1.73 -16.59
N MET A 14 -10.01 2.18 -15.77
CA MET A 14 -8.58 1.98 -16.00
C MET A 14 -8.19 0.51 -16.08
N LEU A 15 -8.71 -0.33 -15.19
CA LEU A 15 -8.44 -1.76 -15.20
C LEU A 15 -9.03 -2.46 -16.43
N LYS A 16 -10.22 -2.03 -16.88
CA LYS A 16 -10.84 -2.54 -18.10
C LYS A 16 -10.01 -2.22 -19.36
N GLU A 17 -9.36 -1.06 -19.41
CA GLU A 17 -8.61 -0.61 -20.58
C GLU A 17 -7.13 -1.03 -20.57
N ASN A 18 -6.46 -0.98 -19.42
CA ASN A 18 -5.00 -1.03 -19.32
C ASN A 18 -4.47 -2.17 -18.44
N SER A 19 -5.33 -2.99 -17.85
CA SER A 19 -4.99 -4.10 -16.92
C SER A 19 -4.24 -3.70 -15.64
N GLN A 20 -3.78 -2.45 -15.52
CA GLN A 20 -3.11 -1.88 -14.35
C GLN A 20 -3.49 -0.40 -14.18
N PHE A 21 -3.39 0.13 -12.96
CA PHE A 21 -3.50 1.56 -12.66
C PHE A 21 -2.49 2.01 -11.60
N LEU A 22 -2.21 3.32 -11.60
CA LEU A 22 -1.47 4.03 -10.56
C LEU A 22 -2.34 5.19 -10.07
N ALA A 23 -2.66 5.22 -8.78
CA ALA A 23 -3.23 6.39 -8.13
C ALA A 23 -2.11 7.17 -7.43
N ILE A 24 -1.90 8.41 -7.85
CA ILE A 24 -1.03 9.36 -7.13
C ILE A 24 -1.95 10.16 -6.23
N GLY A 25 -1.79 9.98 -4.92
CA GLY A 25 -2.78 10.42 -3.95
C GLY A 25 -2.64 11.86 -3.48
N GLY A 26 -3.67 12.26 -2.74
CA GLY A 26 -3.54 13.17 -1.60
C GLY A 26 -3.31 12.32 -0.34
N ASP A 27 -4.20 12.46 0.64
CA ASP A 27 -4.17 11.63 1.86
C ASP A 27 -4.60 10.16 1.61
N HIS A 28 -4.35 9.29 2.59
CA HIS A 28 -4.61 7.85 2.49
C HIS A 28 -6.11 7.48 2.48
N ALA A 29 -7.03 8.44 2.67
CA ALA A 29 -8.47 8.14 2.59
C ALA A 29 -8.89 7.71 1.17
N ILE A 30 -8.08 8.00 0.15
CA ILE A 30 -8.30 7.50 -1.22
C ILE A 30 -8.14 5.98 -1.33
N GLY A 31 -7.40 5.36 -0.39
CA GLY A 31 -7.18 3.91 -0.34
C GLY A 31 -8.50 3.12 -0.27
N PHE A 32 -9.54 3.71 0.32
CA PHE A 32 -10.88 3.13 0.24
C PHE A 32 -11.39 3.07 -1.21
N GLY A 33 -11.36 4.20 -1.93
CA GLY A 33 -11.90 4.27 -3.28
C GLY A 33 -11.10 3.46 -4.30
N SER A 34 -9.77 3.51 -4.22
CA SER A 34 -8.88 2.78 -5.11
C SER A 34 -9.04 1.26 -4.95
N VAL A 35 -9.01 0.76 -3.71
CA VAL A 35 -9.15 -0.66 -3.41
C VAL A 35 -10.57 -1.14 -3.68
N ALA A 36 -11.61 -0.36 -3.32
CA ALA A 36 -12.99 -0.74 -3.59
C ALA A 36 -13.29 -0.83 -5.09
N GLY A 37 -12.76 0.10 -5.90
CA GLY A 37 -12.86 0.02 -7.36
C GLY A 37 -12.14 -1.19 -7.92
N HIS A 38 -10.94 -1.48 -7.41
CA HIS A 38 -10.18 -2.67 -7.80
C HIS A 38 -10.91 -3.96 -7.44
N LEU A 39 -11.45 -4.09 -6.22
CA LEU A 39 -12.22 -5.26 -5.76
C LEU A 39 -13.49 -5.51 -6.57
N GLN A 40 -14.13 -4.45 -7.08
CA GLN A 40 -15.32 -4.58 -7.93
C GLN A 40 -14.98 -5.13 -9.32
N HIS A 41 -13.81 -4.77 -9.87
CA HIS A 41 -13.33 -5.32 -11.13
C HIS A 41 -12.70 -6.70 -10.98
N THR A 42 -11.91 -6.89 -9.92
CA THR A 42 -11.10 -8.08 -9.63
C THR A 42 -11.43 -8.59 -8.23
N PRO A 43 -12.41 -9.49 -8.06
CA PRO A 43 -12.81 -9.99 -6.74
C PRO A 43 -11.72 -10.81 -6.02
N ASN A 44 -10.84 -11.45 -6.79
CA ASN A 44 -9.70 -12.23 -6.29
C ASN A 44 -8.48 -11.32 -6.07
N LEU A 45 -8.57 -10.47 -5.05
CA LEU A 45 -7.57 -9.44 -4.74
C LEU A 45 -6.88 -9.71 -3.41
N SER A 46 -5.56 -9.52 -3.40
CA SER A 46 -4.73 -9.37 -2.22
C SER A 46 -4.28 -7.92 -2.08
N LEU A 47 -4.35 -7.38 -0.87
CA LEU A 47 -3.91 -6.04 -0.52
C LEU A 47 -2.63 -6.11 0.32
N VAL A 48 -1.59 -5.44 -0.16
CA VAL A 48 -0.38 -5.17 0.62
C VAL A 48 -0.38 -3.69 0.98
N TRP A 49 -0.53 -3.41 2.27
CA TRP A 49 -0.58 -2.06 2.83
C TRP A 49 0.76 -1.73 3.48
N ILE A 50 1.52 -0.85 2.86
CA ILE A 50 2.89 -0.51 3.27
C ILE A 50 2.83 0.88 3.91
N ASP A 51 2.95 0.93 5.23
CA ASP A 51 2.56 2.10 6.03
C ASP A 51 3.20 2.07 7.42
N ALA A 52 3.37 3.23 8.06
CA ALA A 52 3.68 3.33 9.49
C ALA A 52 2.47 3.01 10.39
N HIS A 53 1.26 3.26 9.89
CA HIS A 53 -0.03 3.19 10.58
C HIS A 53 -0.89 2.05 10.03
N ALA A 54 -1.89 1.64 10.82
CA ALA A 54 -2.79 0.56 10.39
C ALA A 54 -4.00 1.07 9.60
N ASP A 55 -4.34 2.35 9.71
CA ASP A 55 -5.43 2.98 8.96
C ASP A 55 -6.77 2.22 9.04
N ILE A 56 -7.02 1.65 10.22
CA ILE A 56 -8.11 0.69 10.47
C ILE A 56 -9.03 1.15 11.61
N ASN A 57 -8.89 2.40 12.05
CA ASN A 57 -9.78 2.96 13.04
C ASN A 57 -11.24 2.97 12.55
N LEU A 58 -12.16 2.81 13.49
CA LEU A 58 -13.59 3.08 13.30
C LEU A 58 -13.87 4.55 13.62
N HIS A 59 -15.00 5.08 13.12
CA HIS A 59 -15.46 6.42 13.50
C HIS A 59 -15.67 6.57 15.01
N SER A 60 -15.99 5.49 15.72
CA SER A 60 -16.21 5.46 17.17
C SER A 60 -14.93 5.25 17.99
N THR A 61 -13.82 4.84 17.36
CA THR A 61 -12.54 4.57 18.05
C THR A 61 -11.47 5.61 17.77
N SER A 62 -11.53 6.27 16.61
CA SER A 62 -10.57 7.32 16.23
C SER A 62 -10.66 8.50 17.19
N GLN A 63 -9.50 8.90 17.75
CA GLN A 63 -9.42 10.09 18.60
C GLN A 63 -9.38 11.39 17.79
N SER A 64 -8.84 11.35 16.57
CA SER A 64 -8.71 12.52 15.70
C SER A 64 -9.97 12.78 14.87
N GLY A 65 -10.73 11.73 14.54
CA GLY A 65 -11.82 11.79 13.57
C GLY A 65 -11.35 11.95 12.12
N ASN A 66 -10.04 11.89 11.86
CA ASN A 66 -9.50 12.03 10.52
C ASN A 66 -9.72 10.74 9.70
N ILE A 67 -10.32 10.88 8.52
CA ILE A 67 -10.75 9.74 7.71
C ILE A 67 -9.57 8.98 7.09
N HIS A 68 -8.42 9.62 6.90
CA HIS A 68 -7.23 8.96 6.34
C HIS A 68 -6.71 7.82 7.22
N GLY A 69 -7.01 7.80 8.53
CA GLY A 69 -6.68 6.69 9.44
C GLY A 69 -7.79 5.62 9.57
N MET A 70 -8.81 5.67 8.71
CA MET A 70 -9.93 4.71 8.70
C MET A 70 -10.11 3.85 7.43
N PRO A 71 -9.40 4.06 6.28
CA PRO A 71 -9.78 3.50 5.00
C PRO A 71 -9.89 1.97 4.99
N VAL A 72 -9.00 1.27 5.69
CA VAL A 72 -9.01 -0.21 5.70
C VAL A 72 -10.24 -0.76 6.41
N SER A 73 -10.73 -0.05 7.42
CA SER A 73 -11.93 -0.48 8.15
C SER A 73 -13.19 -0.48 7.27
N PHE A 74 -13.24 0.36 6.22
CA PHE A 74 -14.34 0.37 5.26
C PHE A 74 -14.30 -0.81 4.29
N LEU A 75 -13.11 -1.38 4.09
CA LEU A 75 -12.84 -2.43 3.11
C LEU A 75 -13.01 -3.83 3.69
N LEU A 76 -12.69 -4.03 4.98
CA LEU A 76 -12.65 -5.36 5.59
C LEU A 76 -14.04 -5.95 5.83
N GLU A 77 -14.21 -7.20 5.43
CA GLU A 77 -15.44 -7.97 5.61
C GLU A 77 -15.85 -8.06 7.10
N GLN A 78 -14.88 -8.30 7.99
CA GLN A 78 -15.09 -8.49 9.42
C GLN A 78 -15.54 -7.22 10.14
N LEU A 79 -15.32 -6.06 9.53
CA LEU A 79 -15.72 -4.75 10.06
C LEU A 79 -16.92 -4.17 9.31
N ARG A 80 -17.48 -4.89 8.34
CA ARG A 80 -18.54 -4.34 7.50
C ARG A 80 -19.78 -3.92 8.30
N THR A 81 -20.11 -4.66 9.35
CA THR A 81 -21.27 -4.38 10.21
C THR A 81 -21.10 -3.15 11.08
N THR A 82 -19.87 -2.65 11.30
CA THR A 82 -19.64 -1.41 12.07
C THR A 82 -19.92 -0.15 11.24
N TRP A 83 -20.14 -0.30 9.94
CA TRP A 83 -20.31 0.79 8.98
C TRP A 83 -21.69 0.82 8.29
N GLN A 84 -22.71 0.19 8.87
CA GLN A 84 -24.07 0.13 8.30
C GLN A 84 -24.65 1.52 7.98
N HIS A 85 -24.32 2.53 8.79
CA HIS A 85 -24.79 3.90 8.62
C HIS A 85 -24.09 4.68 7.50
N ALA A 86 -22.97 4.16 6.96
CA ALA A 86 -22.16 4.85 5.96
C ALA A 86 -22.56 4.53 4.50
N GLY A 87 -23.60 3.71 4.29
CA GLY A 87 -24.10 3.38 2.95
C GLY A 87 -23.09 2.64 2.06
N LEU A 88 -22.10 1.97 2.66
CA LEU A 88 -21.02 1.32 1.91
C LEU A 88 -21.54 0.22 0.97
N GLN A 89 -22.68 -0.40 1.29
CA GLN A 89 -23.26 -1.46 0.44
C GLN A 89 -23.62 -1.00 -0.96
N GLU A 90 -24.04 0.25 -1.10
CA GLU A 90 -24.41 0.83 -2.39
C GLU A 90 -23.20 1.27 -3.20
N ILE A 91 -22.08 1.58 -2.53
CA ILE A 91 -20.90 2.21 -3.14
C ILE A 91 -19.81 1.18 -3.43
N ALA A 92 -19.59 0.27 -2.48
CA ALA A 92 -18.53 -0.71 -2.46
C ALA A 92 -19.07 -2.03 -1.88
N PRO A 93 -19.86 -2.81 -2.66
CA PRO A 93 -20.53 -4.00 -2.15
C PRO A 93 -19.56 -5.14 -1.83
N ASN A 94 -18.41 -5.20 -2.50
CA ASN A 94 -17.37 -6.21 -2.26
C ASN A 94 -16.53 -5.82 -1.05
N CYS A 95 -16.14 -6.81 -0.25
CA CYS A 95 -15.28 -6.64 0.91
C CYS A 95 -13.99 -7.43 0.74
N LEU A 96 -12.91 -6.96 1.36
CA LEU A 96 -11.65 -7.66 1.44
C LEU A 96 -11.68 -8.66 2.61
N PRO A 97 -11.43 -9.95 2.39
CA PRO A 97 -11.24 -10.90 3.47
C PRO A 97 -9.95 -10.58 4.24
N LYS A 98 -9.97 -10.67 5.58
CA LYS A 98 -8.77 -10.40 6.41
C LYS A 98 -7.51 -11.16 5.99
N ASP A 99 -7.66 -12.37 5.44
CA ASP A 99 -6.52 -13.23 5.07
C ASP A 99 -5.84 -12.77 3.77
N GLN A 100 -6.49 -11.87 3.04
CA GLN A 100 -5.96 -11.23 1.83
C GLN A 100 -5.36 -9.84 2.11
N LEU A 101 -5.24 -9.44 3.38
CA LEU A 101 -4.59 -8.22 3.81
C LEU A 101 -3.28 -8.55 4.52
N VAL A 102 -2.19 -7.89 4.11
CA VAL A 102 -0.91 -7.90 4.81
C VAL A 102 -0.40 -6.47 4.98
N TYR A 103 -0.09 -6.10 6.21
CA TYR A 103 0.62 -4.85 6.49
C TYR A 103 2.13 -5.03 6.57
N ILE A 104 2.89 -4.02 6.14
CA ILE A 104 4.36 -3.96 6.27
C ILE A 104 4.76 -2.56 6.73
N GLY A 105 5.57 -2.46 7.79
CA GLY A 105 6.18 -1.20 8.23
C GLY A 105 5.54 -0.56 9.46
N LEU A 106 4.54 -1.23 10.06
CA LEU A 106 3.79 -0.69 11.19
C LEU A 106 4.71 -0.34 12.37
N ARG A 107 4.53 0.85 12.93
CA ARG A 107 5.30 1.32 14.09
C ARG A 107 4.62 2.42 14.91
N ASP A 108 3.50 2.96 14.45
CA ASP A 108 2.67 3.88 15.21
C ASP A 108 1.20 3.44 15.07
N ILE A 109 0.75 2.66 16.04
CA ILE A 109 -0.56 2.00 16.01
C ILE A 109 -1.36 2.43 17.23
N ASP A 110 -2.57 2.92 17.01
CA ASP A 110 -3.47 3.28 18.12
C ASP A 110 -3.87 2.03 18.94
N PRO A 111 -4.16 2.16 20.24
CA PRO A 111 -4.59 1.02 21.06
C PRO A 111 -5.81 0.26 20.51
N TYR A 112 -6.78 0.97 19.91
CA TYR A 112 -7.95 0.33 19.30
C TYR A 112 -7.65 -0.32 17.96
N GLU A 113 -6.72 0.22 17.17
CA GLU A 113 -6.24 -0.46 15.96
C GLU A 113 -5.50 -1.74 16.33
N ALA A 114 -4.61 -1.70 17.33
CA ALA A 114 -3.95 -2.89 17.86
C ALA A 114 -4.97 -3.93 18.36
N PHE A 115 -6.04 -3.48 19.04
CA PHE A 115 -7.13 -4.36 19.43
C PHE A 115 -7.81 -5.02 18.22
N ILE A 116 -8.14 -4.24 17.17
CA ILE A 116 -8.77 -4.75 15.95
C ILE A 116 -7.85 -5.76 15.23
N LEU A 117 -6.58 -5.42 15.02
CA LEU A 117 -5.59 -6.29 14.39
C LEU A 117 -5.51 -7.66 15.08
N ASN A 118 -5.42 -7.66 16.41
CA ASN A 118 -5.35 -8.88 17.22
C ASN A 118 -6.68 -9.64 17.26
N LYS A 119 -7.81 -8.94 17.41
CA LYS A 119 -9.15 -9.55 17.53
C LYS A 119 -9.59 -10.21 16.23
N VAL A 120 -9.33 -9.56 15.11
CA VAL A 120 -9.65 -10.07 13.77
C VAL A 120 -8.62 -11.11 13.32
N GLY A 121 -7.38 -11.00 13.81
CA GLY A 121 -6.27 -11.85 13.39
C GLY A 121 -5.76 -11.47 12.00
N ILE A 122 -5.53 -10.17 11.81
CA ILE A 122 -4.96 -9.61 10.57
C ILE A 122 -3.45 -9.78 10.62
N ARG A 123 -2.87 -10.13 9.47
CA ARG A 123 -1.42 -10.31 9.34
C ARG A 123 -0.73 -8.96 9.15
N TYR A 124 0.27 -8.70 9.96
CA TYR A 124 1.10 -7.51 9.85
C TYR A 124 2.56 -7.80 10.20
N TYR A 125 3.45 -7.00 9.64
CA TYR A 125 4.87 -7.02 9.94
C TYR A 125 5.31 -5.63 10.39
N ALA A 126 5.32 -5.45 11.71
CA ALA A 126 5.81 -4.23 12.35
C ALA A 126 7.34 -4.12 12.26
N MET A 127 7.88 -2.92 12.48
CA MET A 127 9.33 -2.67 12.35
C MET A 127 10.18 -3.54 13.28
N ASP A 128 9.71 -3.85 14.49
CA ASP A 128 10.41 -4.75 15.42
C ASP A 128 10.62 -6.18 14.87
N THR A 129 9.71 -6.62 14.01
CA THR A 129 9.74 -7.91 13.34
C THR A 129 10.61 -7.83 12.12
N ILE A 130 10.54 -6.73 11.36
CA ILE A 130 11.45 -6.44 10.25
C ILE A 130 12.90 -6.41 10.74
N ASP A 131 13.20 -5.75 11.86
CA ASP A 131 14.53 -5.69 12.47
C ASP A 131 15.06 -7.08 12.84
N ARG A 132 14.17 -7.97 13.31
CA ARG A 132 14.53 -9.31 13.77
C ARG A 132 14.82 -10.28 12.63
N VAL A 133 14.03 -10.26 11.55
CA VAL A 133 14.11 -11.27 10.47
C VAL A 133 14.63 -10.73 9.14
N GLY A 134 14.68 -9.41 8.99
CA GLY A 134 15.09 -8.72 7.77
C GLY A 134 14.02 -8.74 6.68
N VAL A 135 14.04 -7.69 5.85
CA VAL A 135 13.11 -7.53 4.71
C VAL A 135 13.05 -8.72 3.74
N PRO A 136 14.15 -9.44 3.42
CA PRO A 136 14.04 -10.63 2.58
C PRO A 136 13.06 -11.67 3.14
N LYS A 137 13.10 -11.90 4.46
CA LYS A 137 12.20 -12.87 5.08
C LYS A 137 10.76 -12.37 5.13
N ILE A 138 10.57 -11.07 5.34
CA ILE A 138 9.24 -10.42 5.31
C ILE A 138 8.60 -10.53 3.94
N ILE A 139 9.38 -10.37 2.86
CA ILE A 139 8.91 -10.58 1.49
C ILE A 139 8.43 -12.02 1.29
N GLU A 140 9.25 -13.02 1.68
CA GLU A 140 8.85 -14.45 1.59
C GLU A 140 7.54 -14.70 2.34
N MET A 141 7.48 -14.30 3.62
CA MET A 141 6.30 -14.51 4.47
C MET A 141 5.07 -13.74 3.95
N THR A 142 5.26 -12.60 3.29
CA THR A 142 4.16 -11.86 2.64
C THR A 142 3.65 -12.64 1.45
N LEU A 143 4.53 -13.10 0.56
CA LEU A 143 4.12 -13.82 -0.65
C LEU A 143 3.51 -15.19 -0.35
N ASP A 144 4.01 -15.91 0.66
CA ASP A 144 3.46 -17.19 1.14
C ASP A 144 2.07 -17.02 1.77
N ALA A 145 1.81 -15.86 2.36
CA ALA A 145 0.54 -15.56 3.02
C ALA A 145 -0.60 -15.21 2.06
N LEU A 146 -0.27 -14.72 0.86
CA LEU A 146 -1.24 -14.33 -0.16
C LEU A 146 -1.59 -15.50 -1.06
N ASP A 147 -2.84 -15.54 -1.55
CA ASP A 147 -3.20 -16.54 -2.55
C ASP A 147 -2.42 -16.27 -3.85
N PRO A 148 -1.66 -17.26 -4.39
CA PRO A 148 -0.87 -17.07 -5.59
C PRO A 148 -1.71 -16.78 -6.84
N GLN A 149 -3.02 -17.08 -6.83
CA GLN A 149 -3.95 -16.77 -7.93
C GLN A 149 -4.52 -15.35 -7.85
N ASN A 150 -4.37 -14.68 -6.71
CA ASN A 150 -4.91 -13.33 -6.54
C ASN A 150 -4.03 -12.29 -7.23
N LYS A 151 -4.69 -11.26 -7.75
CA LYS A 151 -4.04 -10.02 -8.17
C LYS A 151 -3.65 -9.22 -6.94
N ILE A 152 -2.63 -8.37 -7.07
CA ILE A 152 -2.10 -7.58 -5.96
C ILE A 152 -2.46 -6.11 -6.16
N HIS A 153 -3.01 -5.52 -5.11
CA HIS A 153 -3.06 -4.09 -4.90
C HIS A 153 -1.96 -3.72 -3.89
N VAL A 154 -1.10 -2.78 -4.24
CA VAL A 154 -0.09 -2.22 -3.33
C VAL A 154 -0.49 -0.81 -2.94
N SER A 155 -0.89 -0.59 -1.69
CA SER A 155 -1.11 0.75 -1.15
C SER A 155 0.16 1.16 -0.43
N PHE A 156 0.88 2.17 -0.93
CA PHE A 156 2.14 2.62 -0.37
C PHE A 156 1.97 4.03 0.21
N ASP A 157 1.95 4.11 1.54
CA ASP A 157 2.12 5.37 2.24
C ASP A 157 3.60 5.77 2.24
N ILE A 158 3.91 7.00 1.84
CA ILE A 158 5.29 7.47 1.85
C ILE A 158 5.88 7.50 3.27
N ASP A 159 5.03 7.63 4.29
CA ASP A 159 5.44 7.61 5.69
C ASP A 159 5.81 6.21 6.21
N ALA A 160 5.60 5.15 5.43
CA ALA A 160 6.19 3.84 5.70
C ALA A 160 7.72 3.90 5.74
N LEU A 161 8.31 4.80 4.94
CA LEU A 161 9.74 5.08 4.95
C LEU A 161 10.11 5.89 6.19
N ASP A 162 11.35 5.73 6.65
CA ASP A 162 11.85 6.51 7.77
C ASP A 162 11.76 8.01 7.49
N SER A 163 11.47 8.81 8.52
CA SER A 163 11.40 10.27 8.43
C SER A 163 12.66 10.95 7.86
N ASN A 164 13.84 10.32 7.88
CA ASN A 164 15.03 10.85 7.19
C ASN A 164 15.01 10.64 5.67
N VAL A 165 14.18 9.71 5.19
CA VAL A 165 14.02 9.33 3.78
C VAL A 165 12.78 10.01 3.17
N ALA A 166 11.73 10.17 3.96
CA ALA A 166 10.48 10.81 3.56
C ALA A 166 9.97 11.84 4.60
N PRO A 167 10.70 12.94 4.84
CA PRO A 167 10.33 13.94 5.86
C PRO A 167 9.06 14.75 5.53
N SER A 168 8.75 14.96 4.25
CA SER A 168 7.63 15.80 3.76
C SER A 168 6.29 15.04 3.71
N THR A 169 5.83 14.54 4.86
CA THR A 169 4.53 13.84 5.06
C THR A 169 3.83 14.33 6.33
N GLY A 170 2.51 14.14 6.43
CA GLY A 170 1.69 14.62 7.55
C GLY A 170 2.01 13.96 8.89
N THR A 171 2.37 12.68 8.88
CA THR A 171 2.52 11.81 10.06
C THR A 171 3.88 11.12 10.04
N ALA A 172 4.95 11.89 9.92
CA ALA A 172 6.31 11.33 9.84
C ALA A 172 6.73 10.64 11.16
N VAL A 173 6.96 9.32 11.09
CA VAL A 173 7.41 8.51 12.24
C VAL A 173 8.86 8.03 12.05
N ARG A 174 9.68 8.12 13.10
CA ARG A 174 11.07 7.61 13.10
C ARG A 174 11.14 6.09 13.19
N GLY A 175 12.26 5.51 12.75
CA GLY A 175 12.51 4.08 12.77
C GLY A 175 11.73 3.33 11.69
N GLY A 176 11.50 3.98 10.55
CA GLY A 176 10.78 3.38 9.42
C GLY A 176 11.68 2.59 8.47
N LEU A 177 11.09 2.14 7.36
CA LEU A 177 11.82 1.44 6.31
C LEU A 177 12.89 2.36 5.71
N THR A 178 14.08 1.82 5.46
CA THR A 178 15.05 2.50 4.60
C THR A 178 14.55 2.50 3.15
N LEU A 179 15.05 3.43 2.32
CA LEU A 179 14.70 3.44 0.89
C LEU A 179 15.05 2.12 0.20
N ARG A 180 16.16 1.47 0.60
CA ARG A 180 16.59 0.17 0.06
C ARG A 180 15.60 -0.93 0.36
N GLU A 181 14.99 -0.91 1.53
CA GLU A 181 13.99 -1.86 1.99
C GLU A 181 12.67 -1.67 1.24
N GLY A 182 12.17 -0.43 1.18
CA GLY A 182 10.99 -0.08 0.39
C GLY A 182 11.13 -0.52 -1.08
N ILE A 183 12.27 -0.22 -1.71
CA ILE A 183 12.56 -0.67 -3.08
C ILE A 183 12.53 -2.20 -3.19
N SER A 184 13.14 -2.92 -2.24
CA SER A 184 13.21 -4.38 -2.31
C SER A 184 11.83 -5.03 -2.19
N ILE A 185 10.95 -4.46 -1.35
CA ILE A 185 9.56 -4.91 -1.20
C ILE A 185 8.81 -4.73 -2.52
N VAL A 186 8.82 -3.52 -3.10
CA VAL A 186 8.07 -3.24 -4.34
C VAL A 186 8.63 -3.99 -5.55
N GLU A 187 9.96 -4.18 -5.63
CA GLU A 187 10.58 -5.00 -6.68
C GLU A 187 10.09 -6.45 -6.59
N ALA A 188 10.02 -7.03 -5.39
CA ALA A 188 9.55 -8.40 -5.20
C ALA A 188 8.06 -8.56 -5.51
N LEU A 189 7.22 -7.61 -5.07
CA LEU A 189 5.79 -7.60 -5.39
C LEU A 189 5.56 -7.49 -6.90
N ARG A 190 6.24 -6.57 -7.59
CA ARG A 190 6.21 -6.45 -9.04
C ARG A 190 6.65 -7.74 -9.74
N ASP A 191 7.69 -8.40 -9.22
CA ASP A 191 8.27 -9.59 -9.84
C ASP A 191 7.32 -10.79 -9.86
N THR A 192 6.29 -10.78 -9.01
CA THR A 192 5.18 -11.74 -9.10
C THR A 192 4.37 -11.64 -10.40
N LYS A 193 4.42 -10.48 -11.09
CA LYS A 193 3.55 -10.14 -12.24
C LYS A 193 2.05 -10.14 -11.91
N ARG A 194 1.70 -10.06 -10.62
CA ARG A 194 0.30 -10.04 -10.14
C ARG A 194 -0.19 -8.64 -9.77
N VAL A 195 0.69 -7.65 -9.65
CA VAL A 195 0.33 -6.26 -9.32
C VAL A 195 -0.53 -5.66 -10.41
N GLN A 196 -1.71 -5.15 -10.05
CA GLN A 196 -2.62 -4.44 -10.94
C GLN A 196 -3.01 -3.04 -10.43
N GLY A 197 -2.94 -2.81 -9.12
CA GLY A 197 -3.21 -1.50 -8.52
C GLY A 197 -2.04 -1.06 -7.67
N VAL A 198 -1.66 0.22 -7.80
CA VAL A 198 -0.66 0.85 -6.97
C VAL A 198 -1.18 2.21 -6.53
N ASP A 199 -1.16 2.47 -5.23
CA ASP A 199 -1.36 3.80 -4.67
C ASP A 199 -0.03 4.31 -4.10
N LEU A 200 0.27 5.60 -4.32
CA LEU A 200 1.33 6.32 -3.61
C LEU A 200 0.73 7.59 -3.00
N VAL A 201 0.74 7.68 -1.68
CA VAL A 201 -0.03 8.68 -0.91
C VAL A 201 0.82 9.48 0.08
N GLU A 202 0.19 10.48 0.71
CA GLU A 202 0.70 11.30 1.82
C GLU A 202 1.97 12.14 1.57
N ILE A 203 2.42 12.23 0.32
CA ILE A 203 3.45 13.22 -0.04
C ILE A 203 2.82 14.61 0.06
N ASN A 204 3.31 15.42 1.01
CA ASN A 204 2.81 16.77 1.24
C ASN A 204 3.92 17.82 1.07
N PRO A 205 4.07 18.41 -0.13
CA PRO A 205 5.10 19.41 -0.43
C PRO A 205 4.99 20.72 0.37
N LYS A 206 3.94 20.92 1.17
CA LYS A 206 3.79 22.09 2.03
C LYS A 206 4.45 21.92 3.41
N LEU A 207 4.95 20.72 3.72
CA LEU A 207 5.57 20.40 5.00
C LEU A 207 7.09 20.27 4.85
N GLY A 208 7.83 20.82 5.80
CA GLY A 208 9.30 20.79 5.79
C GLY A 208 9.94 21.87 4.92
N SER A 209 11.25 21.75 4.74
CA SER A 209 12.06 22.62 3.88
C SER A 209 12.04 22.17 2.41
N ASP A 210 12.50 23.02 1.48
CA ASP A 210 12.65 22.63 0.06
C ASP A 210 13.50 21.36 -0.14
N ARG A 211 14.46 21.13 0.76
CA ARG A 211 15.27 19.91 0.78
C ARG A 211 14.42 18.70 1.18
N ASP A 212 13.59 18.84 2.21
CA ASP A 212 12.72 17.76 2.70
C ASP A 212 11.72 17.36 1.62
N VAL A 213 11.09 18.34 0.99
CA VAL A 213 10.18 18.14 -0.15
C VAL A 213 10.88 17.40 -1.28
N ARG A 214 12.06 17.86 -1.70
CA ARG A 214 12.83 17.19 -2.76
C ARG A 214 13.17 15.75 -2.39
N THR A 215 13.63 15.53 -1.15
CA THR A 215 14.02 14.21 -0.66
C THR A 215 12.84 13.24 -0.69
N THR A 216 11.67 13.65 -0.17
CA THR A 216 10.46 12.81 -0.19
C THR A 216 9.97 12.53 -1.62
N VAL A 217 9.94 13.54 -2.50
CA VAL A 217 9.52 13.36 -3.89
C VAL A 217 10.45 12.41 -4.63
N GLU A 218 11.78 12.57 -4.46
CA GLU A 218 12.77 11.67 -5.06
C GLU A 218 12.63 10.24 -4.52
N SER A 219 12.42 10.06 -3.23
CA SER A 219 12.14 8.75 -2.62
C SER A 219 10.89 8.09 -3.22
N GLY A 220 9.77 8.83 -3.32
CA GLY A 220 8.55 8.34 -3.95
C GLY A 220 8.74 7.97 -5.43
N LEU A 221 9.51 8.76 -6.18
CA LEU A 221 9.88 8.45 -7.56
C LEU A 221 10.72 7.18 -7.67
N GLU A 222 11.66 6.93 -6.75
CA GLU A 222 12.44 5.69 -6.75
C GLU A 222 11.58 4.46 -6.44
N ILE A 223 10.59 4.59 -5.55
CA ILE A 223 9.59 3.54 -5.30
C ILE A 223 8.79 3.25 -6.58
N LEU A 224 8.26 4.28 -7.25
CA LEU A 224 7.48 4.08 -8.48
C LEU A 224 8.32 3.52 -9.63
N LYS A 225 9.53 4.04 -9.87
CA LYS A 225 10.45 3.50 -10.87
C LYS A 225 10.67 2.01 -10.63
N SER A 226 10.94 1.64 -9.38
CA SER A 226 11.17 0.25 -8.97
C SER A 226 9.91 -0.60 -9.17
N MET A 227 8.73 -0.10 -8.81
CA MET A 227 7.46 -0.78 -9.04
C MET A 227 7.16 -1.02 -10.53
N PHE A 228 7.54 -0.10 -11.41
CA PHE A 228 7.20 -0.16 -12.84
C PHE A 228 8.38 -0.57 -13.76
N GLY A 229 9.37 -1.27 -13.21
CA GLY A 229 10.33 -2.05 -14.01
C GLY A 229 11.76 -1.53 -14.06
N TYR A 230 12.08 -0.44 -13.35
CA TYR A 230 13.48 -0.12 -13.05
C TYR A 230 14.06 -1.19 -12.13
N ARG A 231 15.31 -1.59 -12.38
CA ARG A 231 16.08 -2.43 -11.47
C ARG A 231 17.37 -1.75 -11.13
N ARG A 232 17.75 -1.84 -9.85
CA ARG A 232 19.05 -1.36 -9.34
C ARG A 232 20.24 -2.02 -10.02
N SER A 233 20.09 -3.27 -10.48
CA SER A 233 21.10 -3.99 -11.25
C SER A 233 21.22 -3.54 -12.71
N GLY A 234 20.40 -2.60 -13.17
CA GLY A 234 20.34 -2.15 -14.56
C GLY A 234 19.31 -2.90 -15.40
N LYS A 235 19.16 -2.48 -16.66
CA LYS A 235 18.30 -3.14 -17.64
C LYS A 235 19.13 -4.14 -18.45
N TRP A 236 18.68 -5.39 -18.46
CA TRP A 236 19.32 -6.49 -19.19
C TRP A 236 18.62 -6.82 -20.51
N SER A 237 17.62 -6.03 -20.90
CA SER A 237 16.93 -6.14 -22.19
C SER A 237 17.77 -5.52 -23.31
N ASN A 238 17.72 -6.10 -24.51
CA ASN A 238 18.43 -5.64 -25.71
C ASN A 238 19.96 -5.79 -25.65
N ILE A 239 20.43 -6.85 -25.00
CA ILE A 239 21.85 -7.26 -25.10
C ILE A 239 22.01 -8.04 -26.41
N ASP A 240 22.94 -7.60 -27.26
CA ASP A 240 23.39 -8.40 -28.40
C ASP A 240 24.18 -9.61 -27.87
N THR A 241 23.53 -10.77 -27.85
CA THR A 241 24.12 -12.03 -27.40
C THR A 241 25.13 -12.59 -28.40
N GLY A 242 25.25 -12.02 -29.60
CA GLY A 242 26.24 -12.41 -30.62
C GLY A 242 27.67 -11.95 -30.31
N ILE A 243 27.87 -11.07 -29.33
CA ILE A 243 29.19 -10.50 -29.00
C ILE A 243 30.16 -11.53 -28.40
N LEU A 244 29.65 -12.55 -27.68
CA LEU A 244 30.49 -13.55 -27.02
C LEU A 244 30.81 -14.76 -27.91
N GLY A 245 30.35 -14.79 -29.16
CA GLY A 245 30.47 -15.95 -30.04
C GLY A 245 29.57 -17.11 -29.60
N SER A 246 29.14 -17.92 -30.56
CA SER A 246 28.51 -19.22 -30.28
C SER A 246 29.60 -20.22 -29.92
N ASP A 247 29.51 -20.82 -28.73
CA ASP A 247 30.26 -22.04 -28.38
C ASP A 247 29.96 -23.19 -29.37
#